data_AF-A0A674KJ12-F1
#
_entry.id   AF-A0A674KJ12-F1
#
_cell.length_a   1.000
_cell.length_b   1.000
_cell.length_c   1.000
_cell.angle_alpha   90.00
_cell.angle_beta   90.00
_cell.angle_gamma   90.00
#
_symmetry.space_group_name_H-M   'P 1'
#
loop_
_entity.id
_entity.type
_entity.pdbx_description
1 polymer ?
#
loop_
_entity_poly.entity_id
_entity_poly.type
_entity_poly.pdbx_seq_one_letter_code
_entity_poly.pdbx_strand_id
1 'polypeptide(L)'
;VSSELKFENIFFILISISGSVAKCENEGEVLQIPFITDNPCIMCICLNKEVTCKREKCPVLSKECSLVIKQRGACCEQCKGCTFEGNPYNSSMKWQVPANPCIAYQCQEGVVTESEMQCVVHCKNPSELLGMCCPTCPGCIFEGRHYHEGKEFQPERNKCTKCSCIGGRTHCVREVCPILSCPQHLSHIPSGHCCPKCLGQRKVFDLPFGSCLFHSDVYDNGSSFVYDNCTMCTCRNSTVVCKKKCSPPGECNKSKEHCCKECVSYVSPEELKVCKFGNKIFRVLVKNDARRTRSFSWTKSVDLVLGKSTISLQQHLTVKWNGTRISLPCETPQFQIDLDGYLLKVTTKAGLEISWDGDSFVEVMAAPHLKGKLCGLCGNYNGHKRDDLVGGDGNFKFDVDDFAESWRVESNEFCSRPQKKPVPELCQGTVRVKLRAHRECQKLKAWEFQNCHSTVDYTTFYRSCVTDMCECPVHKNCYCESFLAYARTCQREGVKVQWKPEQHCAATQCKHGAVYDTCGPGCVKTCDNWNEIGPCNKPCVAGCHCPANLVHHKGRCIKPVLCPQR
;
A
#
# COMPACT_ATOMS: atom_id res chain seq x y z
N VAL A 1 0.72 46.66 39.22
CA VAL A 1 1.74 45.99 40.04
C VAL A 1 2.85 45.61 39.09
N SER A 2 3.96 46.37 39.17
CA SER A 2 4.74 46.83 38.03
C SER A 2 5.52 45.75 37.26
N SER A 3 5.33 45.80 35.96
CA SER A 3 6.18 45.19 34.93
C SER A 3 7.05 46.26 34.28
N GLU A 4 8.19 45.79 33.75
CA GLU A 4 9.12 46.43 32.81
C GLU A 4 10.21 47.36 33.37
N LEU A 5 11.46 46.91 33.17
CA LEU A 5 12.49 47.72 32.53
C LEU A 5 13.57 46.81 31.93
N LYS A 6 13.68 46.90 30.60
CA LYS A 6 14.77 46.35 29.79
C LYS A 6 15.87 47.40 29.68
N PHE A 7 17.09 46.94 29.96
CA PHE A 7 18.37 47.21 29.31
C PHE A 7 19.04 48.61 29.36
N GLU A 8 20.35 48.51 29.64
CA GLU A 8 21.45 49.46 29.39
C GLU A 8 21.64 50.66 30.34
N ASN A 9 22.49 50.48 31.35
CA ASN A 9 23.85 51.03 31.26
C ASN A 9 24.76 50.52 32.39
N ILE A 10 25.98 50.23 31.96
CA ILE A 10 27.20 49.90 32.70
C ILE A 10 27.31 50.70 34.01
N PHE A 11 27.26 50.00 35.15
CA PHE A 11 27.88 50.46 36.39
C PHE A 11 28.79 49.34 36.90
N PHE A 12 30.07 49.44 36.55
CA PHE A 12 31.15 48.80 37.27
C PHE A 12 31.12 49.29 38.73
N ILE A 13 30.47 48.54 39.62
CA ILE A 13 30.77 48.62 41.05
C ILE A 13 31.80 47.52 41.31
N LEU A 14 33.07 47.90 41.25
CA LEU A 14 34.16 47.20 41.90
C LEU A 14 33.89 47.23 43.41
N ILE A 15 33.16 46.23 43.91
CA ILE A 15 33.21 45.89 45.33
C ILE A 15 34.59 45.26 45.53
N SER A 16 35.56 46.05 46.00
CA SER A 16 36.78 45.50 46.59
C SER A 16 36.37 44.66 47.79
N ILE A 17 36.39 43.34 47.62
CA ILE A 17 36.27 42.40 48.71
C ILE A 17 37.58 42.48 49.50
N SER A 18 37.63 43.31 50.54
CA SER A 18 38.72 43.28 51.52
C SER A 18 38.47 42.14 52.49
N GLY A 19 39.31 41.11 52.44
CA GLY A 19 39.30 39.99 53.38
C GLY A 19 40.73 39.46 53.57
N SER A 20 41.04 38.99 54.77
CA SER A 20 42.29 38.29 55.07
C SER A 20 42.21 36.84 54.60
N VAL A 21 43.31 36.32 54.03
CA VAL A 21 43.42 34.89 53.68
C VAL A 21 43.46 34.08 54.98
N ALA A 22 42.50 33.18 55.16
CA ALA A 22 42.48 32.28 56.31
C ALA A 22 43.67 31.30 56.21
N LYS A 23 44.34 31.06 57.34
CA LYS A 23 45.47 30.12 57.45
C LYS A 23 44.98 28.76 57.93
N CYS A 24 45.67 27.71 57.52
CA CYS A 24 45.37 26.33 57.89
C CYS A 24 46.65 25.54 58.20
N GLU A 25 46.52 24.49 59.01
CA GLU A 25 47.68 23.77 59.57
C GLU A 25 48.03 22.50 58.79
N ASN A 26 47.02 21.75 58.33
CA ASN A 26 47.22 20.48 57.64
C ASN A 26 47.02 20.65 56.13
N GLU A 27 48.10 20.50 55.35
CA GLU A 27 48.06 20.52 53.89
C GLU A 27 47.12 19.43 53.33
N GLY A 28 46.26 19.82 52.38
CA GLY A 28 45.30 18.91 51.74
C GLY A 28 44.01 18.63 52.53
N GLU A 29 43.87 19.16 53.75
CA GLU A 29 42.64 19.01 54.55
C GLU A 29 41.46 19.76 53.91
N VAL A 30 40.29 19.11 53.85
CA VAL A 30 39.02 19.74 53.43
C VAL A 30 38.42 20.45 54.64
N LEU A 31 38.30 21.77 54.55
CA LEU A 31 37.85 22.61 55.65
C LEU A 31 36.36 22.93 55.53
N GLN A 32 35.63 22.82 56.65
CA GLN A 32 34.24 23.26 56.75
C GLN A 32 34.21 24.70 57.30
N ILE A 33 33.76 25.63 56.46
CA ILE A 33 33.70 27.06 56.79
C ILE A 33 32.23 27.49 56.78
N PRO A 34 31.66 27.86 57.94
CA PRO A 34 30.26 28.29 58.03
C PRO A 34 29.94 29.38 56.99
N PHE A 35 28.74 29.33 56.40
CA PHE A 35 28.25 30.23 55.36
C PHE A 35 28.93 30.11 53.98
N ILE A 36 30.08 29.44 53.88
CA ILE A 36 30.81 29.22 52.61
C ILE A 36 30.63 27.78 52.14
N THR A 37 30.98 26.79 52.96
CA THR A 37 30.83 25.37 52.62
C THR A 37 29.42 24.81 52.91
N ASP A 38 28.51 25.65 53.41
CA ASP A 38 27.07 25.38 53.42
C ASP A 38 26.50 25.23 52.00
N ASN A 39 27.18 25.83 51.01
CA ASN A 39 26.92 25.56 49.61
C ASN A 39 27.71 24.31 49.17
N PRO A 40 27.05 23.19 48.81
CA PRO A 40 27.72 21.94 48.44
C PRO A 40 28.58 22.05 47.17
N CYS A 41 28.47 23.16 46.42
CA CYS A 41 29.31 23.48 45.26
C CYS A 41 30.63 24.19 45.59
N ILE A 42 30.88 24.53 46.85
CA ILE A 42 32.11 25.21 47.25
C ILE A 42 32.91 24.26 48.13
N MET A 43 34.09 23.87 47.65
CA MET A 43 35.03 23.04 48.39
C MET A 43 36.26 23.87 48.74
N CYS A 44 36.58 23.91 50.03
CA CYS A 44 37.75 24.61 50.54
C CYS A 44 38.81 23.60 50.99
N ILE A 45 40.02 23.73 50.46
CA ILE A 45 41.16 22.87 50.79
C ILE A 45 42.33 23.72 51.27
N CYS A 46 43.09 23.20 52.23
CA CYS A 46 44.33 23.82 52.65
C CYS A 46 45.42 23.60 51.59
N LEU A 47 45.96 24.68 51.03
CA LEU A 47 47.06 24.66 50.08
C LEU A 47 48.09 25.72 50.48
N ASN A 48 49.34 25.33 50.69
CA ASN A 48 50.44 26.21 51.10
C ASN A 48 50.14 27.00 52.39
N LYS A 49 49.49 26.36 53.37
CA LYS A 49 49.04 26.89 54.66
C LYS A 49 47.99 27.99 54.56
N GLU A 50 47.37 28.10 53.39
CA GLU A 50 46.30 29.04 53.09
C GLU A 50 45.04 28.30 52.61
N VAL A 51 43.89 28.78 53.05
CA VAL A 51 42.60 28.20 52.69
C VAL A 51 42.23 28.62 51.27
N THR A 52 42.17 27.65 50.36
CA THR A 52 41.77 27.86 48.97
C THR A 52 40.40 27.24 48.70
N CYS A 53 39.41 28.08 48.42
CA CYS A 53 38.07 27.63 48.06
C CYS A 53 37.87 27.63 46.54
N LYS A 54 37.40 26.52 45.98
CA LYS A 54 37.01 26.38 44.58
C LYS A 54 35.52 26.12 44.48
N ARG A 55 34.86 26.84 43.56
CA ARG A 55 33.46 26.61 43.24
C ARG A 55 33.35 25.72 42.00
N GLU A 56 32.70 24.58 42.17
CA GLU A 56 32.35 23.70 41.06
C GLU A 56 31.27 24.34 40.18
N LYS A 57 31.44 24.25 38.86
CA LYS A 57 30.45 24.71 37.87
C LYS A 57 29.69 23.52 37.34
N CYS A 58 28.38 23.51 37.52
CA CYS A 58 27.57 22.39 37.06
C CYS A 58 27.35 22.37 35.55
N PRO A 59 27.41 21.19 34.93
CA PRO A 59 27.07 21.04 33.51
C PRO A 59 25.58 21.32 33.30
N VAL A 60 25.25 21.89 32.13
CA VAL A 60 23.85 22.08 31.73
C VAL A 60 23.25 20.72 31.39
N LEU A 61 22.21 20.32 32.11
CA LEU A 61 21.50 19.07 31.84
C LEU A 61 20.69 19.18 30.54
N SER A 62 20.69 18.10 29.75
CA SER A 62 19.89 18.02 28.53
C SER A 62 18.41 18.23 28.85
N LYS A 63 17.72 19.01 28.02
CA LYS A 63 16.25 19.19 28.09
C LYS A 63 15.48 17.89 27.84
N GLU A 64 16.13 16.90 27.23
CA GLU A 64 15.56 15.56 27.00
C GLU A 64 15.68 14.64 28.23
N CYS A 65 16.47 15.04 29.24
CA CYS A 65 16.58 14.28 30.48
C CYS A 65 15.28 14.37 31.27
N SER A 66 14.62 13.23 31.46
CA SER A 66 13.30 13.17 32.08
C SER A 66 13.35 12.86 33.58
N LEU A 67 14.45 12.29 34.06
CA LEU A 67 14.68 11.96 35.47
C LEU A 67 16.04 12.50 35.92
N VAL A 68 15.98 13.47 36.81
CA VAL A 68 17.14 14.14 37.38
C VAL A 68 17.29 13.71 38.83
N ILE A 69 18.49 13.31 39.22
CA ILE A 69 18.81 12.95 40.60
C ILE A 69 19.70 14.03 41.21
N LYS A 70 19.35 14.41 42.44
CA LYS A 70 20.19 15.24 43.30
C LYS A 70 20.43 14.49 44.61
N GLN A 71 21.65 14.01 44.80
CA GLN A 71 22.05 13.36 46.05
C GLN A 71 22.30 14.42 47.13
N ARG A 72 21.94 14.13 48.39
CA ARG A 72 22.33 14.98 49.52
C ARG A 72 23.84 15.20 49.56
N GLY A 73 24.24 16.46 49.71
CA GLY A 73 25.65 16.87 49.76
C GLY A 73 26.34 17.01 48.40
N ALA A 74 25.71 16.58 47.29
CA ALA A 74 26.28 16.79 45.96
C ALA A 74 26.04 18.22 45.45
N CYS A 75 27.06 18.79 44.80
CA CYS A 75 26.94 20.08 44.14
C CYS A 75 25.94 20.04 42.97
N CYS A 76 26.14 19.10 42.05
CA CYS A 76 25.47 19.10 40.75
C CYS A 76 24.39 18.05 40.63
N GLU A 77 23.31 18.44 39.98
CA GLU A 77 22.26 17.55 39.53
C GLU A 77 22.76 16.75 38.32
N GLN A 78 22.39 15.48 38.25
CA GLN A 78 22.78 14.60 37.15
C GLN A 78 21.55 13.91 36.54
N CYS A 79 21.61 13.69 35.22
CA CYS A 79 20.61 12.85 34.58
C CYS A 79 20.81 11.39 35.00
N LYS A 80 19.72 10.71 35.35
CA LYS A 80 19.81 9.31 35.80
C LYS A 80 20.29 8.42 34.65
N GLY A 81 21.50 7.86 34.78
CA GLY A 81 21.99 6.79 33.92
C GLY A 81 21.54 5.39 34.38
N CYS A 82 22.01 4.37 33.70
CA CYS A 82 21.78 2.98 34.02
C CYS A 82 23.08 2.29 34.45
N THR A 83 22.97 1.25 35.25
CA THR A 83 24.08 0.33 35.53
C THR A 83 23.67 -1.06 35.06
N PHE A 84 24.43 -1.63 34.13
CA PHE A 84 24.15 -2.94 33.57
C PHE A 84 25.42 -3.78 33.56
N GLU A 85 25.36 -4.98 34.15
CA GLU A 85 26.52 -5.89 34.32
C GLU A 85 27.77 -5.22 34.92
N GLY A 86 27.57 -4.29 35.87
CA GLY A 86 28.66 -3.57 36.54
C GLY A 86 29.18 -2.34 35.77
N ASN A 87 28.73 -2.11 34.54
CA ASN A 87 29.14 -0.96 33.73
C ASN A 87 28.11 0.18 33.77
N PRO A 88 28.55 1.45 33.90
CA PRO A 88 27.66 2.61 33.83
C PRO A 88 27.36 3.00 32.37
N TYR A 89 26.10 3.34 32.09
CA TYR A 89 25.60 3.82 30.81
C TYR A 89 24.84 5.13 30.98
N ASN A 90 25.14 6.12 30.14
CA ASN A 90 24.40 7.38 30.12
C ASN A 90 22.99 7.17 29.56
N SER A 91 22.05 8.02 29.96
CA SER A 91 20.70 8.01 29.35
C SER A 91 20.78 8.22 27.84
N SER A 92 19.88 7.57 27.10
CA SER A 92 19.80 7.52 25.63
C SER A 92 20.90 6.68 24.93
N MET A 93 21.82 6.05 25.67
CA MET A 93 22.78 5.13 25.06
C MET A 93 22.12 3.84 24.58
N LYS A 94 22.50 3.39 23.38
CA LYS A 94 22.13 2.10 22.79
C LYS A 94 23.39 1.28 22.56
N TRP A 95 23.37 -0.01 22.88
CA TRP A 95 24.50 -0.91 22.67
C TRP A 95 24.03 -2.33 22.33
N GLN A 96 24.95 -3.13 21.81
CA GLN A 96 24.75 -4.54 21.48
C GLN A 96 25.92 -5.34 22.04
N VAL A 97 25.70 -6.62 22.31
CA VAL A 97 26.76 -7.51 22.78
C VAL A 97 27.32 -8.28 21.58
N PRO A 98 28.65 -8.29 21.35
CA PRO A 98 29.24 -8.94 20.17
C PRO A 98 28.90 -10.42 20.01
N ALA A 99 28.65 -11.12 21.12
CA ALA A 99 28.27 -12.53 21.13
C ALA A 99 26.86 -12.79 20.54
N ASN A 100 25.95 -11.81 20.60
CA ASN A 100 24.62 -11.92 20.01
C ASN A 100 24.18 -10.57 19.42
N PRO A 101 24.46 -10.32 18.12
CA PRO A 101 24.11 -9.07 17.46
C PRO A 101 22.60 -8.86 17.32
N CYS A 102 21.77 -9.88 17.59
CA CYS A 102 20.31 -9.75 17.55
C CYS A 102 19.71 -9.16 18.82
N ILE A 103 20.47 -9.05 19.91
CA ILE A 103 19.98 -8.44 21.14
C ILE A 103 20.55 -7.03 21.24
N ALA A 104 19.64 -6.06 21.36
CA ALA A 104 19.96 -4.67 21.59
C ALA A 104 19.51 -4.24 22.99
N TYR A 105 20.33 -3.42 23.61
CA TYR A 105 20.08 -2.80 24.90
C TYR A 105 19.99 -1.29 24.74
N GLN A 106 19.06 -0.66 25.45
CA GLN A 106 18.93 0.78 25.50
C GLN A 106 18.73 1.26 26.92
N CYS A 107 19.53 2.25 27.35
CA CYS A 107 19.34 2.95 28.61
C CYS A 107 18.48 4.19 28.42
N GLN A 108 17.44 4.33 29.23
CA GLN A 108 16.56 5.49 29.26
C GLN A 108 16.23 5.83 30.72
N GLU A 109 16.87 6.88 31.25
CA GLU A 109 16.62 7.44 32.59
C GLU A 109 16.55 6.41 33.74
N GLY A 110 17.49 5.47 33.80
CA GLY A 110 17.54 4.43 34.85
C GLY A 110 16.78 3.14 34.52
N VAL A 111 16.25 3.03 33.30
CA VAL A 111 15.64 1.81 32.76
C VAL A 111 16.49 1.29 31.62
N VAL A 112 16.92 0.03 31.70
CA VAL A 112 17.54 -0.71 30.60
C VAL A 112 16.45 -1.54 29.93
N THR A 113 16.24 -1.31 28.64
CA THR A 113 15.36 -2.14 27.81
C THR A 113 16.22 -3.12 27.02
N GLU A 114 16.08 -4.41 27.30
CA GLU A 114 16.62 -5.52 26.52
C GLU A 114 15.56 -5.94 25.50
N SER A 115 15.93 -5.91 24.22
CA SER A 115 15.03 -6.21 23.12
C SER A 115 15.74 -6.97 21.99
N GLU A 116 15.03 -7.92 21.41
CA GLU A 116 15.44 -8.60 20.19
C GLU A 116 15.17 -7.71 18.96
N MET A 117 16.12 -7.68 18.03
CA MET A 117 16.02 -6.94 16.79
C MET A 117 14.88 -7.48 15.91
N GLN A 118 14.07 -6.56 15.39
CA GLN A 118 12.98 -6.90 14.48
C GLN A 118 13.38 -6.62 13.03
N CYS A 119 13.71 -7.67 12.29
CA CYS A 119 14.14 -7.55 10.91
C CYS A 119 12.96 -7.29 9.95
N VAL A 120 13.14 -6.39 8.99
CA VAL A 120 12.15 -6.08 7.96
C VAL A 120 12.65 -6.59 6.62
N VAL A 121 12.18 -7.78 6.24
CA VAL A 121 12.53 -8.40 4.95
C VAL A 121 11.47 -8.05 3.91
N HIS A 122 11.90 -7.40 2.83
CA HIS A 122 11.02 -6.90 1.76
C HIS A 122 11.36 -7.52 0.39
N CYS A 123 12.05 -8.66 0.40
CA CYS A 123 12.43 -9.42 -0.78
C CYS A 123 12.20 -10.91 -0.57
N LYS A 124 12.09 -11.63 -1.70
CA LYS A 124 11.83 -13.08 -1.71
C LYS A 124 13.07 -13.92 -1.36
N ASN A 125 14.26 -13.47 -1.76
CA ASN A 125 15.53 -14.17 -1.55
C ASN A 125 16.48 -13.29 -0.73
N PRO A 126 16.27 -13.19 0.59
CA PRO A 126 17.17 -12.44 1.46
C PRO A 126 18.51 -13.16 1.60
N SER A 127 19.58 -12.39 1.79
CA SER A 127 20.93 -12.88 1.99
C SER A 127 21.33 -12.72 3.45
N GLU A 128 21.54 -13.83 4.14
CA GLU A 128 22.11 -13.86 5.49
C GLU A 128 23.62 -13.62 5.41
N LEU A 129 24.11 -12.66 6.20
CA LEU A 129 25.53 -12.34 6.27
C LEU A 129 26.04 -12.71 7.65
N LEU A 130 27.15 -13.45 7.70
CA LEU A 130 27.75 -13.92 8.94
C LEU A 130 28.09 -12.72 9.85
N GLY A 131 27.58 -12.75 11.09
CA GLY A 131 27.78 -11.68 12.08
C GLY A 131 26.77 -10.54 12.05
N MET A 132 25.83 -10.51 11.09
CA MET A 132 24.69 -9.59 11.11
C MET A 132 23.44 -10.28 11.64
N CYS A 133 22.63 -9.56 12.42
CA CYS A 133 21.36 -10.10 12.89
C CYS A 133 20.34 -10.23 11.76
N CYS A 134 20.14 -9.15 11.00
CA CYS A 134 19.08 -9.10 10.01
C CYS A 134 19.60 -9.37 8.60
N PRO A 135 18.86 -10.16 7.81
CA PRO A 135 19.29 -10.47 6.46
C PRO A 135 19.07 -9.26 5.54
N THR A 136 19.79 -9.26 4.42
CA THR A 136 19.82 -8.14 3.47
C THR A 136 19.08 -8.49 2.18
N CYS A 137 18.47 -7.48 1.56
CA CYS A 137 17.79 -7.63 0.28
C CYS A 137 18.64 -7.06 -0.87
N PRO A 138 18.68 -7.73 -2.04
CA PRO A 138 19.46 -7.25 -3.18
C PRO A 138 18.84 -5.97 -3.78
N GLY A 139 19.70 -5.00 -4.09
CA GLY A 139 19.30 -3.69 -4.60
C GLY A 139 18.94 -2.72 -3.48
N CYS A 140 19.07 -1.42 -3.75
CA CYS A 140 18.74 -0.36 -2.80
C CYS A 140 17.35 0.23 -3.07
N ILE A 141 16.35 -0.64 -3.10
CA ILE A 141 14.96 -0.30 -3.41
C ILE A 141 14.08 -0.68 -2.23
N PHE A 142 13.28 0.26 -1.74
CA PHE A 142 12.33 0.03 -0.65
C PHE A 142 11.03 0.80 -0.92
N GLU A 143 9.87 0.14 -0.81
CA GLU A 143 8.55 0.69 -1.18
C GLU A 143 8.52 1.38 -2.56
N GLY A 144 9.29 0.85 -3.53
CA GLY A 144 9.37 1.38 -4.90
C GLY A 144 10.22 2.65 -5.07
N ARG A 145 10.89 3.14 -4.02
CA ARG A 145 11.86 4.25 -4.11
C ARG A 145 13.29 3.71 -4.15
N HIS A 146 14.14 4.27 -5.01
CA HIS A 146 15.57 3.95 -5.08
C HIS A 146 16.36 4.84 -4.12
N TYR A 147 17.27 4.25 -3.36
CA TYR A 147 18.14 4.93 -2.41
C TYR A 147 19.60 4.81 -2.83
N HIS A 148 20.38 5.86 -2.56
CA HIS A 148 21.81 5.87 -2.84
C HIS A 148 22.59 5.02 -1.84
N GLU A 149 23.75 4.53 -2.24
CA GLU A 149 24.71 3.81 -1.39
C GLU A 149 25.05 4.61 -0.12
N GLY A 150 25.07 3.94 1.03
CA GLY A 150 25.31 4.56 2.34
C GLY A 150 24.14 5.39 2.88
N LYS A 151 23.02 5.51 2.15
CA LYS A 151 21.87 6.30 2.62
C LYS A 151 21.06 5.54 3.67
N GLU A 152 20.89 6.17 4.82
CA GLU A 152 19.88 5.79 5.82
C GLU A 152 18.56 6.51 5.54
N PHE A 153 17.44 5.81 5.69
CA PHE A 153 16.11 6.36 5.49
C PHE A 153 15.05 5.72 6.38
N GLN A 154 13.96 6.45 6.61
CA GLN A 154 12.77 6.00 7.33
C GLN A 154 11.55 6.10 6.40
N PRO A 155 10.74 5.04 6.24
CA PRO A 155 9.55 5.07 5.41
C PRO A 155 8.52 6.11 5.87
N GLU A 156 7.78 6.70 4.91
CA GLU A 156 6.74 7.69 5.22
C GLU A 156 5.56 7.09 5.98
N ARG A 157 5.19 5.84 5.65
CA ARG A 157 4.08 5.12 6.29
C ARG A 157 4.42 4.57 7.67
N ASN A 158 5.69 4.34 7.97
CA ASN A 158 6.14 3.75 9.23
C ASN A 158 7.44 4.39 9.72
N LYS A 159 7.31 5.32 10.66
CA LYS A 159 8.44 6.04 11.28
C LYS A 159 9.33 5.15 12.16
N CYS A 160 8.87 3.94 12.51
CA CYS A 160 9.63 2.97 13.29
C CYS A 160 10.54 2.07 12.46
N THR A 161 10.40 2.07 11.13
CA THR A 161 11.31 1.29 10.30
C THR A 161 12.50 2.15 9.91
N LYS A 162 13.71 1.68 10.19
CA LYS A 162 14.94 2.30 9.71
C LYS A 162 15.62 1.35 8.72
N CYS A 163 15.92 1.87 7.55
CA CYS A 163 16.60 1.13 6.49
C CYS A 163 17.89 1.83 6.10
N SER A 164 18.87 1.04 5.66
CA SER A 164 20.14 1.51 5.12
C SER A 164 20.48 0.74 3.86
N CYS A 165 21.06 1.42 2.88
CA CYS A 165 21.65 0.81 1.69
C CYS A 165 23.15 0.61 1.92
N ILE A 166 23.61 -0.64 1.96
CA ILE A 166 25.01 -1.00 2.21
C ILE A 166 25.43 -2.07 1.18
N GLY A 167 26.46 -1.79 0.38
CA GLY A 167 27.00 -2.68 -0.65
C GLY A 167 25.98 -3.04 -1.73
N GLY A 168 25.12 -2.10 -2.14
CA GLY A 168 24.05 -2.35 -3.11
C GLY A 168 22.94 -3.24 -2.57
N ARG A 169 22.83 -3.41 -1.24
CA ARG A 169 21.79 -4.18 -0.57
C ARG A 169 21.07 -3.36 0.48
N THR A 170 19.76 -3.52 0.57
CA THR A 170 18.95 -2.91 1.63
C THR A 170 18.97 -3.77 2.90
N HIS A 171 19.23 -3.11 4.03
CA HIS A 171 19.15 -3.67 5.37
C HIS A 171 18.13 -2.85 6.17
N CYS A 172 17.08 -3.49 6.67
CA CYS A 172 15.99 -2.81 7.35
C CYS A 172 15.67 -3.45 8.70
N VAL A 173 15.56 -2.61 9.72
CA VAL A 173 15.22 -3.00 11.08
C VAL A 173 14.10 -2.11 11.61
N ARG A 174 13.20 -2.69 12.41
CA ARG A 174 12.20 -1.93 13.14
C ARG A 174 12.77 -1.53 14.49
N GLU A 175 12.67 -0.25 14.80
CA GLU A 175 13.09 0.33 16.06
C GLU A 175 12.14 -0.14 17.17
N VAL A 176 12.71 -0.80 18.17
CA VAL A 176 12.00 -1.16 19.40
C VAL A 176 12.13 -0.01 20.38
N CYS A 177 11.01 0.51 20.86
CA CYS A 177 11.03 1.67 21.73
C CYS A 177 11.50 1.33 23.15
N PRO A 178 12.26 2.25 23.79
CA PRO A 178 12.66 2.09 25.18
C PRO A 178 11.43 2.14 26.08
N ILE A 179 11.51 1.42 27.20
CA ILE A 179 10.55 1.54 28.28
C ILE A 179 10.94 2.77 29.11
N LEU A 180 9.98 3.65 29.33
CA LEU A 180 10.18 4.91 30.02
C LEU A 180 9.86 4.76 31.51
N SER A 181 10.63 5.42 32.38
CA SER A 181 10.36 5.45 33.82
C SER A 181 9.25 6.46 34.22
N CYS A 182 8.78 7.31 33.31
CA CYS A 182 7.71 8.26 33.62
C CYS A 182 6.32 7.61 33.61
N PRO A 183 5.41 8.05 34.49
CA PRO A 183 4.01 7.65 34.44
C PRO A 183 3.40 7.78 33.05
N GLN A 184 2.49 6.88 32.70
CA GLN A 184 1.91 6.79 31.35
C GLN A 184 1.26 8.10 30.86
N HIS A 185 0.66 8.90 31.75
CA HIS A 185 0.05 10.18 31.39
C HIS A 185 1.08 11.27 31.00
N LEU A 186 2.37 11.07 31.29
CA LEU A 186 3.47 11.93 30.88
C LEU A 186 4.23 11.38 29.67
N SER A 187 3.84 10.21 29.15
CA SER A 187 4.43 9.63 27.95
C SER A 187 3.71 10.14 26.71
N HIS A 188 4.45 10.70 25.76
CA HIS A 188 3.92 11.22 24.50
C HIS A 188 4.83 10.87 23.33
N ILE A 189 4.26 10.58 22.16
CA ILE A 189 5.00 10.33 20.92
C ILE A 189 5.06 11.64 20.11
N PRO A 190 6.22 12.31 20.01
CA PRO A 190 6.33 13.54 19.22
C PRO A 190 5.98 13.30 17.75
N SER A 191 5.39 14.30 17.08
CA SER A 191 5.06 14.21 15.66
C SER A 191 6.28 13.82 14.83
N GLY A 192 6.11 12.83 13.95
CA GLY A 192 7.17 12.33 13.07
C GLY A 192 8.19 11.40 13.73
N HIS A 193 8.06 11.07 15.02
CA HIS A 193 8.93 10.13 15.72
C HIS A 193 8.24 8.77 15.93
N CYS A 194 9.05 7.71 16.01
CA CYS A 194 8.55 6.37 16.33
C CYS A 194 8.21 6.22 17.82
N CYS A 195 9.13 6.64 18.68
CA CYS A 195 9.11 6.25 20.08
C CYS A 195 8.61 7.36 21.01
N PRO A 196 7.94 6.97 22.11
CA PRO A 196 7.49 7.91 23.12
C PRO A 196 8.70 8.55 23.83
N LYS A 197 8.49 9.77 24.29
CA LYS A 197 9.37 10.50 25.20
C LYS A 197 8.54 10.94 26.41
N CYS A 198 9.20 11.10 27.55
CA CYS A 198 8.54 11.69 28.71
C CYS A 198 8.41 13.21 28.53
N LEU A 199 7.30 13.75 28.99
CA LEU A 199 7.04 15.18 29.07
C LEU A 199 7.52 15.71 30.43
N GLY A 200 8.36 16.74 30.39
CA GLY A 200 8.88 17.41 31.58
C GLY A 200 10.04 16.66 32.26
N GLN A 201 10.56 17.27 33.33
CA GLN A 201 11.67 16.72 34.12
C GLN A 201 11.20 16.44 35.55
N ARG A 202 11.43 15.21 36.02
CA ARG A 202 11.16 14.81 37.40
C ARG A 202 12.46 14.87 38.18
N LYS A 203 12.44 15.53 39.35
CA LYS A 203 13.57 15.56 40.27
C LYS A 203 13.30 14.64 41.45
N VAL A 204 14.26 13.79 41.77
CA VAL A 204 14.16 12.86 42.89
C VAL A 204 15.37 13.00 43.80
N PHE A 205 15.10 12.99 45.09
CA PHE A 205 16.07 13.15 46.17
C PHE A 205 16.17 11.84 46.94
N ASP A 206 17.39 11.40 47.21
CA ASP A 206 17.72 10.34 48.19
C ASP A 206 16.86 9.07 48.07
N LEU A 207 16.94 8.39 46.92
CA LEU A 207 16.39 7.04 46.80
C LEU A 207 17.11 6.07 47.75
N PRO A 208 16.40 5.15 48.42
CA PRO A 208 17.01 4.12 49.25
C PRO A 208 18.04 3.31 48.45
N PHE A 209 19.15 2.94 49.10
CA PHE A 209 20.27 2.30 48.42
C PHE A 209 19.83 1.03 47.67
N GLY A 210 20.14 0.96 46.38
CA GLY A 210 19.80 -0.18 45.54
C GLY A 210 18.36 -0.24 45.03
N SER A 211 17.46 0.61 45.53
CA SER A 211 16.05 0.65 45.11
C SER A 211 15.86 1.35 43.76
N CYS A 212 14.86 0.93 43.00
CA CYS A 212 14.57 1.46 41.68
C CYS A 212 13.25 2.25 41.67
N LEU A 213 13.27 3.44 41.09
CA LEU A 213 12.04 4.17 40.78
C LEU A 213 11.55 3.78 39.39
N PHE A 214 10.30 3.34 39.30
CA PHE A 214 9.64 3.06 38.03
C PHE A 214 8.21 3.59 38.07
N HIS A 215 7.86 4.44 37.10
CA HIS A 215 6.63 5.24 37.15
C HIS A 215 6.56 6.05 38.45
N SER A 216 5.61 5.73 39.34
CA SER A 216 5.41 6.39 40.62
C SER A 216 5.85 5.53 41.81
N ASP A 217 6.27 4.29 41.56
CA ASP A 217 6.50 3.28 42.59
C ASP A 217 8.00 3.04 42.78
N VAL A 218 8.37 2.72 44.03
CA VAL A 218 9.74 2.36 44.41
C VAL A 218 9.78 0.86 44.64
N TYR A 219 10.70 0.20 43.93
CA TYR A 219 10.91 -1.23 43.92
C TYR A 219 12.20 -1.57 44.65
N ASP A 220 12.13 -2.53 45.56
CA ASP A 220 13.30 -3.04 46.26
C ASP A 220 14.25 -3.77 45.29
N ASN A 221 15.54 -3.78 45.62
CA ASN A 221 16.54 -4.48 44.82
C ASN A 221 16.21 -5.98 44.71
N GLY A 222 16.21 -6.51 43.49
CA GLY A 222 15.88 -7.90 43.17
C GLY A 222 14.39 -8.16 42.90
N SER A 223 13.50 -7.22 43.21
CA SER A 223 12.08 -7.37 42.91
C SER A 223 11.84 -7.42 41.40
N SER A 224 10.92 -8.28 40.98
CA SER A 224 10.50 -8.43 39.59
C SER A 224 9.01 -8.18 39.46
N PHE A 225 8.63 -7.49 38.40
CA PHE A 225 7.26 -7.13 38.11
C PHE A 225 6.97 -7.25 36.61
N VAL A 226 5.70 -7.44 36.28
CA VAL A 226 5.21 -7.55 34.91
C VAL A 226 4.79 -6.15 34.46
N TYR A 227 5.44 -5.63 33.42
CA TYR A 227 5.10 -4.31 32.86
C TYR A 227 3.90 -4.41 31.91
N ASP A 228 3.93 -5.40 31.02
CA ASP A 228 2.82 -5.81 30.16
C ASP A 228 2.89 -7.34 29.97
N ASN A 229 1.97 -7.91 29.20
CA ASN A 229 1.94 -9.35 28.93
C ASN A 229 3.22 -9.92 28.28
N CYS A 230 4.15 -9.06 27.86
CA CYS A 230 5.29 -9.37 27.00
C CYS A 230 6.63 -8.93 27.58
N THR A 231 6.58 -8.17 28.67
CA THR A 231 7.73 -7.51 29.24
C THR A 231 7.77 -7.77 30.73
N MET A 232 8.87 -8.39 31.17
CA MET A 232 9.18 -8.57 32.58
C MET A 232 10.33 -7.66 32.97
N CYS A 233 10.15 -6.90 34.04
CA CYS A 233 11.13 -5.95 34.55
C CYS A 233 11.63 -6.41 35.91
N THR A 234 12.91 -6.18 36.18
CA THR A 234 13.55 -6.51 37.46
C THR A 234 14.36 -5.32 37.93
N CYS A 235 14.19 -4.91 39.18
CA CYS A 235 15.06 -3.93 39.80
C CYS A 235 16.42 -4.56 40.13
N ARG A 236 17.50 -3.97 39.63
CA ARG A 236 18.89 -4.39 39.91
C ARG A 236 19.75 -3.18 40.23
N ASN A 237 20.14 -3.05 41.51
CA ASN A 237 21.05 -2.02 42.01
C ASN A 237 20.71 -0.62 41.47
N SER A 238 19.50 -0.14 41.74
CA SER A 238 18.99 1.19 41.32
C SER A 238 18.78 1.37 39.80
N THR A 239 18.76 0.28 39.04
CA THR A 239 18.44 0.25 37.60
C THR A 239 17.33 -0.76 37.33
N VAL A 240 16.28 -0.37 36.62
CA VAL A 240 15.22 -1.30 36.19
C VAL A 240 15.67 -1.96 34.89
N VAL A 241 15.74 -3.29 34.84
CA VAL A 241 16.08 -4.04 33.63
C VAL A 241 14.83 -4.73 33.12
N CYS A 242 14.31 -4.29 31.97
CA CYS A 242 13.12 -4.83 31.34
C CYS A 242 13.49 -5.67 30.13
N LYS A 243 13.02 -6.92 30.11
CA LYS A 243 13.22 -7.88 29.02
C LYS A 243 11.93 -8.02 28.21
N LYS A 244 11.97 -7.63 26.94
CA LYS A 244 10.87 -7.80 26.00
C LYS A 244 10.96 -9.15 25.30
N LYS A 245 9.94 -10.00 25.44
CA LYS A 245 9.81 -11.24 24.66
C LYS A 245 9.12 -10.94 23.33
N CYS A 246 9.85 -11.05 22.23
CA CYS A 246 9.25 -11.09 20.90
C CYS A 246 9.24 -12.51 20.33
N SER A 247 8.24 -12.79 19.47
CA SER A 247 8.21 -14.03 18.70
C SER A 247 9.22 -13.95 17.54
N PRO A 248 9.88 -15.06 17.17
CA PRO A 248 10.85 -15.08 16.08
C PRO A 248 10.20 -14.77 14.72
N PRO A 249 10.97 -14.27 13.73
CA PRO A 249 10.47 -14.05 12.37
C PRO A 249 10.03 -15.39 11.75
N GLY A 250 8.76 -15.51 11.34
CA GLY A 250 8.26 -16.64 10.53
C GLY A 250 7.31 -17.63 11.22
N GLU A 251 7.16 -17.60 12.55
CA GLU A 251 6.20 -18.47 13.28
C GLU A 251 5.03 -17.66 13.87
N CYS A 252 4.19 -17.09 13.01
CA CYS A 252 2.95 -16.42 13.46
C CYS A 252 1.77 -17.42 13.47
N ASN A 253 1.69 -18.24 14.52
CA ASN A 253 0.52 -19.11 14.72
C ASN A 253 -0.57 -18.34 15.49
N LYS A 254 -1.68 -17.97 14.86
CA LYS A 254 -2.78 -17.15 15.41
C LYS A 254 -3.45 -17.66 16.72
N SER A 255 -2.98 -18.77 17.30
CA SER A 255 -3.57 -19.47 18.43
C SER A 255 -2.81 -19.35 19.77
N LYS A 256 -1.66 -18.67 19.84
CA LYS A 256 -0.97 -18.37 21.12
C LYS A 256 -0.91 -16.86 21.37
N GLU A 257 -0.81 -16.43 22.62
CA GLU A 257 -0.76 -15.01 23.00
C GLU A 257 0.51 -14.36 22.40
N HIS A 258 0.37 -13.59 21.31
CA HIS A 258 1.51 -13.01 20.60
C HIS A 258 1.88 -11.65 21.21
N CYS A 259 3.14 -11.56 21.59
CA CYS A 259 3.65 -10.47 22.40
C CYS A 259 4.29 -9.30 21.63
N CYS A 260 4.33 -9.39 20.31
CA CYS A 260 4.72 -8.29 19.43
C CYS A 260 3.67 -8.18 18.31
N LYS A 261 2.71 -7.26 18.46
CA LYS A 261 1.69 -6.95 17.44
C LYS A 261 2.33 -6.24 16.24
N GLU A 262 2.59 -7.03 15.20
CA GLU A 262 2.38 -6.80 13.76
C GLU A 262 3.21 -7.87 13.08
N CYS A 263 2.69 -9.10 13.02
CA CYS A 263 3.13 -10.00 11.97
C CYS A 263 2.79 -9.28 10.67
N VAL A 264 3.80 -8.70 9.99
CA VAL A 264 3.66 -8.39 8.57
C VAL A 264 3.49 -9.77 7.94
N SER A 265 2.23 -10.17 7.78
CA SER A 265 1.88 -11.43 7.16
C SER A 265 2.56 -11.42 5.81
N TYR A 266 3.46 -12.38 5.60
CA TYR A 266 3.89 -12.77 4.26
C TYR A 266 2.60 -13.20 3.55
N VAL A 267 1.95 -12.26 2.86
CA VAL A 267 0.81 -12.56 2.00
C VAL A 267 1.42 -13.33 0.85
N SER A 268 1.06 -14.61 0.71
CA SER A 268 1.53 -15.40 -0.41
C SER A 268 1.15 -14.67 -1.71
N PRO A 269 1.96 -14.78 -2.79
CA PRO A 269 1.64 -14.20 -4.09
C PRO A 269 0.27 -14.63 -4.65
N GLU A 270 -0.30 -15.70 -4.11
CA GLU A 270 -1.62 -16.23 -4.43
C GLU A 270 -2.76 -15.47 -3.72
N GLU A 271 -2.51 -14.85 -2.56
CA GLU A 271 -3.46 -14.00 -1.83
C GLU A 271 -3.41 -12.51 -2.23
N LEU A 272 -2.30 -12.05 -2.84
CA LEU A 272 -2.16 -10.67 -3.36
C LEU A 272 -2.97 -10.40 -4.64
N LYS A 273 -3.43 -11.44 -5.34
CA LYS A 273 -4.26 -11.31 -6.56
C LYS A 273 -5.76 -11.25 -6.28
N VAL A 274 -6.17 -11.09 -5.01
CA VAL A 274 -7.58 -11.00 -4.61
C VAL A 274 -7.78 -9.80 -3.70
N CYS A 275 -8.45 -8.76 -4.21
CA CYS A 275 -8.86 -7.64 -3.37
C CYS A 275 -9.98 -8.09 -2.43
N LYS A 276 -9.64 -8.29 -1.15
CA LYS A 276 -10.59 -8.71 -0.12
C LYS A 276 -11.46 -7.53 0.29
N PHE A 277 -12.75 -7.57 -0.06
CA PHE A 277 -13.79 -6.74 0.55
C PHE A 277 -14.82 -7.63 1.27
N GLY A 278 -14.65 -7.82 2.59
CA GLY A 278 -15.53 -8.65 3.42
C GLY A 278 -15.52 -10.16 3.09
N ASN A 279 -16.56 -10.89 3.51
CA ASN A 279 -16.68 -12.35 3.34
C ASN A 279 -17.20 -12.81 1.96
N LYS A 280 -17.41 -11.91 0.99
CA LYS A 280 -17.95 -12.25 -0.34
C LYS A 280 -16.91 -11.98 -1.42
N ILE A 281 -16.33 -13.06 -1.95
CA ILE A 281 -15.28 -13.01 -2.98
C ILE A 281 -15.95 -13.25 -4.35
N PHE A 282 -15.88 -12.25 -5.24
CA PHE A 282 -16.14 -12.43 -6.67
C PHE A 282 -14.92 -12.02 -7.50
N ARG A 283 -14.67 -12.68 -8.62
CA ARG A 283 -13.56 -12.38 -9.54
C ARG A 283 -14.04 -12.45 -10.98
N VAL A 284 -13.69 -11.46 -11.78
CA VAL A 284 -13.89 -11.47 -13.23
C VAL A 284 -12.52 -11.66 -13.87
N LEU A 285 -12.35 -12.77 -14.59
CA LEU A 285 -11.11 -13.12 -15.27
C LEU A 285 -11.33 -13.00 -16.78
N VAL A 286 -10.40 -12.37 -17.46
CA VAL A 286 -10.44 -12.22 -18.92
C VAL A 286 -9.28 -13.00 -19.50
N LYS A 287 -9.58 -13.94 -20.40
CA LYS A 287 -8.58 -14.69 -21.14
C LYS A 287 -8.43 -14.08 -22.52
N ASN A 288 -7.20 -13.67 -22.85
CA ASN A 288 -6.88 -13.13 -24.16
C ASN A 288 -6.07 -14.16 -24.97
N ASP A 289 -6.26 -14.19 -26.29
CA ASP A 289 -5.40 -14.92 -27.21
C ASP A 289 -4.96 -14.03 -28.38
N ALA A 290 -3.87 -14.42 -29.04
CA ALA A 290 -3.34 -13.63 -30.14
C ALA A 290 -4.14 -13.81 -31.44
N ARG A 291 -5.14 -14.71 -31.50
CA ARG A 291 -5.81 -15.20 -32.73
C ARG A 291 -4.82 -15.60 -33.85
N ARG A 292 -4.22 -14.61 -34.54
CA ARG A 292 -3.16 -14.70 -35.57
C ARG A 292 -2.21 -13.48 -35.63
N THR A 293 -2.33 -12.52 -34.70
CA THR A 293 -1.52 -11.29 -34.64
C THR A 293 -0.21 -11.50 -33.89
N ARG A 294 0.82 -10.72 -34.22
CA ARG A 294 2.14 -10.81 -33.54
C ARG A 294 2.29 -9.82 -32.39
N SER A 295 1.49 -8.75 -32.38
CA SER A 295 1.66 -7.64 -31.45
C SER A 295 0.45 -7.41 -30.54
N PHE A 296 -0.69 -8.05 -30.82
CA PHE A 296 -1.96 -7.77 -30.14
C PHE A 296 -2.64 -9.03 -29.62
N SER A 297 -3.45 -8.84 -28.58
CA SER A 297 -4.23 -9.88 -27.93
C SER A 297 -5.71 -9.50 -27.93
N TRP A 298 -6.57 -10.45 -28.23
CA TRP A 298 -8.02 -10.30 -28.28
C TRP A 298 -8.67 -11.08 -27.14
N THR A 299 -9.75 -10.55 -26.59
CA THR A 299 -10.55 -11.29 -25.62
C THR A 299 -11.10 -12.57 -26.27
N LYS A 300 -10.88 -13.69 -25.60
CA LYS A 300 -11.31 -15.04 -26.00
C LYS A 300 -12.47 -15.53 -25.13
N SER A 301 -12.37 -15.32 -23.82
CA SER A 301 -13.40 -15.71 -22.87
C SER A 301 -13.35 -14.87 -21.60
N VAL A 302 -14.48 -14.82 -20.91
CA VAL A 302 -14.64 -14.13 -19.63
C VAL A 302 -15.15 -15.13 -18.61
N ASP A 303 -14.44 -15.32 -17.52
CA ASP A 303 -14.82 -16.22 -16.43
C ASP A 303 -15.19 -15.41 -15.18
N LEU A 304 -16.44 -15.51 -14.75
CA LEU A 304 -16.94 -14.93 -13.51
C LEU A 304 -16.96 -16.01 -12.42
N VAL A 305 -16.17 -15.81 -11.38
CA VAL A 305 -16.12 -16.67 -10.19
C VAL A 305 -16.93 -16.01 -9.07
N LEU A 306 -17.95 -16.72 -8.58
CA LEU A 306 -18.83 -16.33 -7.48
C LEU A 306 -18.76 -17.39 -6.37
N GLY A 307 -17.93 -17.17 -5.36
CA GLY A 307 -17.70 -18.15 -4.29
C GLY A 307 -17.15 -19.47 -4.83
N LYS A 308 -17.97 -20.53 -4.84
CA LYS A 308 -17.62 -21.86 -5.40
C LYS A 308 -18.13 -22.08 -6.84
N SER A 309 -18.91 -21.15 -7.38
CA SER A 309 -19.46 -21.27 -8.73
C SER A 309 -18.62 -20.50 -9.75
N THR A 310 -18.45 -21.06 -10.94
CA THR A 310 -17.76 -20.41 -12.06
C THR A 310 -18.64 -20.38 -13.30
N ILE A 311 -18.85 -19.19 -13.85
CA ILE A 311 -19.58 -18.95 -15.09
C ILE A 311 -18.57 -18.55 -16.16
N SER A 312 -18.47 -19.32 -17.24
CA SER A 312 -17.56 -19.07 -18.36
C SER A 312 -18.35 -18.61 -19.58
N LEU A 313 -18.07 -17.39 -20.04
CA LEU A 313 -18.60 -16.79 -21.25
C LEU A 313 -17.57 -16.98 -22.35
N GLN A 314 -17.91 -17.83 -23.33
CA GLN A 314 -17.02 -18.19 -24.42
C GLN A 314 -17.50 -17.57 -25.74
N GLN A 315 -16.67 -17.70 -26.78
CA GLN A 315 -17.04 -17.24 -28.12
C GLN A 315 -18.31 -17.95 -28.63
N HIS A 316 -18.98 -17.32 -29.59
CA HIS A 316 -20.24 -17.79 -30.17
C HIS A 316 -21.36 -17.91 -29.13
N LEU A 317 -21.38 -16.99 -28.16
CA LEU A 317 -22.39 -16.89 -27.08
C LEU A 317 -22.53 -18.20 -26.30
N THR A 318 -21.44 -18.96 -26.16
CA THR A 318 -21.45 -20.23 -25.43
C THR A 318 -21.23 -19.98 -23.95
N VAL A 319 -22.20 -20.35 -23.11
CA VAL A 319 -22.09 -20.24 -21.66
C VAL A 319 -21.89 -21.59 -21.02
N LYS A 320 -20.93 -21.68 -20.11
CA LYS A 320 -20.74 -22.83 -19.22
C LYS A 320 -20.89 -22.40 -17.77
N TRP A 321 -21.60 -23.20 -16.99
CA TRP A 321 -21.68 -23.07 -15.54
C TRP A 321 -21.05 -24.31 -14.91
N ASN A 322 -20.01 -24.11 -14.09
CA ASN A 322 -19.21 -25.17 -13.47
C ASN A 322 -18.70 -26.21 -14.48
N GLY A 323 -18.34 -25.76 -15.69
CA GLY A 323 -17.85 -26.61 -16.78
C GLY A 323 -18.93 -27.17 -17.71
N THR A 324 -20.20 -27.19 -17.30
CA THR A 324 -21.31 -27.72 -18.11
C THR A 324 -21.96 -26.61 -18.92
N ARG A 325 -22.21 -26.85 -20.22
CA ARG A 325 -22.89 -25.89 -21.09
C ARG A 325 -24.36 -25.75 -20.67
N ILE A 326 -24.84 -24.52 -20.57
CA ILE A 326 -26.23 -24.21 -20.20
C ILE A 326 -26.99 -23.54 -21.34
N SER A 327 -28.32 -23.65 -21.31
CA SER A 327 -29.25 -22.89 -22.16
C SER A 327 -29.62 -21.56 -21.51
N LEU A 328 -29.96 -20.57 -22.33
CA LEU A 328 -30.40 -19.24 -21.89
C LEU A 328 -31.91 -19.06 -22.17
N PRO A 329 -32.64 -18.25 -21.38
CA PRO A 329 -32.18 -17.59 -20.16
C PRO A 329 -31.95 -18.56 -19.01
N CYS A 330 -31.05 -18.20 -18.09
CA CYS A 330 -30.76 -18.97 -16.89
C CYS A 330 -30.91 -18.07 -15.67
N GLU A 331 -31.86 -18.40 -14.80
CA GLU A 331 -32.11 -17.65 -13.57
C GLU A 331 -31.75 -18.50 -12.36
N THR A 332 -30.96 -17.92 -11.46
CA THR A 332 -30.56 -18.55 -10.19
C THR A 332 -30.71 -17.57 -9.04
N PRO A 333 -30.72 -18.04 -7.79
CA PRO A 333 -30.76 -17.15 -6.63
C PRO A 333 -29.56 -16.19 -6.51
N GLN A 334 -28.46 -16.40 -7.24
CA GLN A 334 -27.25 -15.57 -7.13
C GLN A 334 -26.99 -14.71 -8.37
N PHE A 335 -27.43 -15.16 -9.54
CA PHE A 335 -27.21 -14.49 -10.81
C PHE A 335 -28.29 -14.85 -11.83
N GLN A 336 -28.48 -13.96 -12.80
CA GLN A 336 -29.35 -14.14 -13.96
C GLN A 336 -28.51 -13.96 -15.22
N ILE A 337 -28.69 -14.84 -16.20
CA ILE A 337 -28.04 -14.76 -17.50
C ILE A 337 -29.12 -14.72 -18.57
N ASP A 338 -29.11 -13.65 -19.36
CA ASP A 338 -30.06 -13.45 -20.44
C ASP A 338 -29.37 -12.85 -21.68
N LEU A 339 -30.10 -12.76 -22.78
CA LEU A 339 -29.69 -12.05 -23.99
C LEU A 339 -30.38 -10.68 -24.02
N ASP A 340 -29.59 -9.62 -24.01
CA ASP A 340 -30.03 -8.24 -24.20
C ASP A 340 -29.62 -7.80 -25.62
N GLY A 341 -30.56 -7.95 -26.57
CA GLY A 341 -30.26 -7.82 -27.99
C GLY A 341 -29.28 -8.91 -28.47
N TYR A 342 -28.06 -8.51 -28.82
CA TYR A 342 -26.97 -9.42 -29.24
C TYR A 342 -25.92 -9.63 -28.15
N LEU A 343 -26.04 -8.93 -27.02
CA LEU A 343 -25.11 -9.04 -25.91
C LEU A 343 -25.65 -10.07 -24.93
N LEU A 344 -24.78 -11.00 -24.57
CA LEU A 344 -25.00 -11.86 -23.43
C LEU A 344 -24.78 -11.06 -22.16
N LYS A 345 -25.79 -11.03 -21.31
CA LYS A 345 -25.82 -10.21 -20.11
C LYS A 345 -25.88 -11.10 -18.87
N VAL A 346 -24.90 -10.95 -17.99
CA VAL A 346 -24.85 -11.63 -16.69
C VAL A 346 -25.06 -10.60 -15.59
N THR A 347 -26.19 -10.69 -14.90
CA THR A 347 -26.55 -9.83 -13.78
C THR A 347 -26.40 -10.59 -12.48
N THR A 348 -25.65 -10.06 -11.53
CA THR A 348 -25.39 -10.73 -10.24
C THR A 348 -26.04 -9.98 -9.08
N LYS A 349 -26.48 -10.70 -8.04
CA LYS A 349 -26.94 -10.07 -6.79
C LYS A 349 -25.83 -9.33 -6.03
N ALA A 350 -24.57 -9.57 -6.37
CA ALA A 350 -23.43 -8.82 -5.83
C ALA A 350 -23.37 -7.37 -6.34
N GLY A 351 -24.10 -7.04 -7.40
CA GLY A 351 -24.11 -5.72 -8.02
C GLY A 351 -23.12 -5.58 -9.18
N LEU A 352 -22.68 -6.70 -9.78
CA LEU A 352 -21.98 -6.69 -11.06
C LEU A 352 -22.93 -7.07 -12.21
N GLU A 353 -22.75 -6.38 -13.32
CA GLU A 353 -23.38 -6.66 -14.61
C GLU A 353 -22.29 -6.79 -15.68
N ILE A 354 -22.23 -7.93 -16.37
CA ILE A 354 -21.24 -8.22 -17.40
C ILE A 354 -21.95 -8.40 -18.74
N SER A 355 -21.49 -7.67 -19.76
CA SER A 355 -21.99 -7.75 -21.13
C SER A 355 -20.91 -8.31 -22.06
N TRP A 356 -21.27 -9.30 -22.87
CA TRP A 356 -20.36 -10.03 -23.77
C TRP A 356 -20.99 -10.25 -25.14
N ASP A 357 -20.29 -9.92 -26.23
CA ASP A 357 -20.81 -10.04 -27.59
C ASP A 357 -20.62 -11.43 -28.24
N GLY A 358 -19.93 -12.36 -27.57
CA GLY A 358 -19.59 -13.65 -28.16
C GLY A 358 -18.35 -13.63 -29.06
N ASP A 359 -17.60 -12.53 -29.13
CA ASP A 359 -16.40 -12.40 -29.96
C ASP A 359 -15.23 -11.79 -29.17
N SER A 360 -15.29 -10.51 -28.83
CA SER A 360 -14.20 -9.77 -28.18
C SER A 360 -14.63 -8.62 -27.28
N PHE A 361 -15.84 -8.09 -27.46
CA PHE A 361 -16.33 -6.99 -26.64
C PHE A 361 -16.78 -7.50 -25.29
N VAL A 362 -16.12 -7.01 -24.24
CA VAL A 362 -16.53 -7.22 -22.85
C VAL A 362 -16.74 -5.87 -22.18
N GLU A 363 -17.79 -5.80 -21.38
CA GLU A 363 -18.10 -4.65 -20.55
C GLU A 363 -18.48 -5.12 -19.16
N VAL A 364 -17.95 -4.45 -18.14
CA VAL A 364 -18.27 -4.71 -16.74
C VAL A 364 -18.80 -3.44 -16.12
N MET A 365 -20.05 -3.49 -15.65
CA MET A 365 -20.67 -2.45 -14.86
C MET A 365 -20.76 -2.88 -13.40
N ALA A 366 -20.49 -1.93 -12.50
CA ALA A 366 -20.53 -2.14 -11.07
C ALA A 366 -21.54 -1.18 -10.42
N ALA A 367 -22.31 -1.71 -9.48
CA ALA A 367 -23.27 -0.94 -8.71
C ALA A 367 -22.57 0.06 -7.77
N PRO A 368 -23.20 1.21 -7.47
CA PRO A 368 -22.56 2.29 -6.69
C PRO A 368 -22.04 1.87 -5.30
N HIS A 369 -22.64 0.87 -4.66
CA HIS A 369 -22.18 0.37 -3.35
C HIS A 369 -20.81 -0.33 -3.39
N LEU A 370 -20.29 -0.61 -4.59
CA LEU A 370 -18.96 -1.16 -4.82
C LEU A 370 -17.88 -0.07 -5.00
N LYS A 371 -18.24 1.21 -4.94
CA LYS A 371 -17.30 2.34 -5.07
C LYS A 371 -16.13 2.23 -4.09
N GLY A 372 -14.90 2.30 -4.60
CA GLY A 372 -13.65 2.20 -3.84
C GLY A 372 -13.33 0.80 -3.28
N LYS A 373 -14.05 -0.25 -3.72
CA LYS A 373 -13.91 -1.63 -3.21
C LYS A 373 -13.46 -2.62 -4.29
N LEU A 374 -13.23 -2.12 -5.49
CA LEU A 374 -12.79 -2.91 -6.64
C LEU A 374 -11.28 -2.71 -6.85
N CYS A 375 -10.72 -3.54 -7.71
CA CYS A 375 -9.34 -3.43 -8.17
C CYS A 375 -9.18 -4.26 -9.46
N GLY A 376 -8.02 -4.12 -10.11
CA GLY A 376 -7.67 -4.86 -11.31
C GLY A 376 -7.39 -3.92 -12.48
N LEU A 377 -7.47 -4.45 -13.69
CA LEU A 377 -7.26 -3.69 -14.93
C LEU A 377 -8.27 -2.55 -15.12
N CYS A 378 -9.41 -2.59 -14.43
CA CYS A 378 -10.45 -1.56 -14.45
C CYS A 378 -10.30 -0.52 -13.32
N GLY A 379 -9.15 -0.47 -12.64
CA GLY A 379 -8.88 0.47 -11.56
C GLY A 379 -9.59 0.12 -10.25
N ASN A 380 -9.67 1.09 -9.33
CA ASN A 380 -10.20 0.87 -7.97
C ASN A 380 -11.64 1.38 -7.76
N TYR A 381 -12.24 1.97 -8.81
CA TYR A 381 -13.60 2.51 -8.81
C TYR A 381 -13.87 3.55 -7.71
N ASN A 382 -12.88 4.38 -7.33
CA ASN A 382 -13.09 5.46 -6.35
C ASN A 382 -13.48 6.81 -7.00
N GLY A 383 -13.36 6.92 -8.32
CA GLY A 383 -13.66 8.14 -9.11
C GLY A 383 -12.44 9.04 -9.37
N HIS A 384 -11.24 8.62 -8.96
CA HIS A 384 -9.99 9.32 -9.21
C HIS A 384 -9.20 8.57 -10.30
N LYS A 385 -8.97 9.23 -11.44
CA LYS A 385 -8.26 8.59 -12.57
C LYS A 385 -6.75 8.42 -12.34
N ARG A 386 -6.19 9.09 -11.31
CA ARG A 386 -4.74 9.21 -11.10
C ARG A 386 -4.13 8.01 -10.37
N ASP A 387 -4.95 7.18 -9.73
CA ASP A 387 -4.54 5.99 -8.97
C ASP A 387 -5.10 4.70 -9.56
N ASP A 388 -5.69 4.74 -10.76
CA ASP A 388 -6.21 3.55 -11.43
C ASP A 388 -5.11 2.60 -11.95
N LEU A 389 -3.85 3.06 -12.03
CA LEU A 389 -2.69 2.25 -12.43
C LEU A 389 -1.95 1.60 -11.24
N VAL A 390 -2.64 1.37 -10.12
CA VAL A 390 -2.09 0.56 -9.01
C VAL A 390 -2.12 -0.92 -9.39
N GLY A 391 -0.94 -1.53 -9.50
CA GLY A 391 -0.75 -2.91 -9.90
C GLY A 391 -1.20 -3.95 -8.86
N GLY A 392 -1.24 -5.21 -9.27
CA GLY A 392 -1.58 -6.35 -8.40
C GLY A 392 -0.58 -6.60 -7.26
N ASP A 393 0.58 -5.94 -7.31
CA ASP A 393 1.59 -5.88 -6.25
C ASP A 393 1.35 -4.73 -5.25
N GLY A 394 0.28 -3.94 -5.43
CA GLY A 394 -0.06 -2.79 -4.59
C GLY A 394 0.73 -1.52 -4.89
N ASN A 395 1.58 -1.53 -5.93
CA ASN A 395 2.41 -0.38 -6.31
C ASN A 395 1.82 0.36 -7.52
N PHE A 396 1.91 1.69 -7.53
CA PHE A 396 1.56 2.48 -8.72
C PHE A 396 2.55 2.21 -9.87
N LYS A 397 2.04 2.07 -11.09
CA LYS A 397 2.84 1.84 -12.30
C LYS A 397 2.75 3.04 -13.23
N PHE A 398 3.91 3.46 -13.74
CA PHE A 398 4.00 4.54 -14.74
C PHE A 398 3.79 4.06 -16.17
N ASP A 399 4.06 2.77 -16.41
CA ASP A 399 3.90 2.11 -17.70
C ASP A 399 2.67 1.17 -17.68
N VAL A 400 1.89 1.21 -18.75
CA VAL A 400 0.63 0.45 -18.87
C VAL A 400 0.89 -1.04 -19.07
N ASP A 401 1.99 -1.41 -19.73
CA ASP A 401 2.37 -2.83 -19.90
C ASP A 401 2.81 -3.40 -18.54
N ASP A 402 3.61 -2.66 -17.76
CA ASP A 402 4.00 -3.07 -16.40
C ASP A 402 2.79 -3.19 -15.44
N PHE A 403 1.82 -2.28 -15.59
CA PHE A 403 0.53 -2.35 -14.91
C PHE A 403 -0.24 -3.62 -15.27
N ALA A 404 -0.46 -3.86 -16.55
CA ALA A 404 -1.22 -5.03 -17.00
C ALA A 404 -0.56 -6.35 -16.60
N GLU A 405 0.77 -6.41 -16.67
CA GLU A 405 1.58 -7.57 -16.30
C GLU A 405 1.44 -7.91 -14.80
N SER A 406 1.39 -6.89 -13.93
CA SER A 406 1.23 -7.09 -12.48
C SER A 406 -0.09 -7.80 -12.10
N TRP A 407 -1.12 -7.65 -12.95
CA TRP A 407 -2.44 -8.27 -12.77
C TRP A 407 -2.59 -9.63 -13.46
N ARG A 408 -1.55 -10.12 -14.14
CA ARG A 408 -1.59 -11.40 -14.84
C ARG A 408 -1.84 -12.56 -13.87
N VAL A 409 -2.81 -13.43 -14.19
CA VAL A 409 -3.05 -14.69 -13.49
C VAL A 409 -2.23 -15.79 -14.19
N GLU A 410 -1.43 -16.54 -13.43
CA GLU A 410 -0.62 -17.63 -13.98
C GLU A 410 -1.53 -18.78 -14.42
N SER A 411 -1.27 -19.32 -15.61
CA SER A 411 -1.93 -20.50 -16.13
C SER A 411 -0.90 -21.38 -16.84
N ASN A 412 -1.14 -22.70 -16.90
CA ASN A 412 -0.25 -23.66 -17.56
C ASN A 412 -0.09 -23.43 -19.08
N GLU A 413 -0.84 -22.49 -19.68
CA GLU A 413 -0.67 -22.04 -21.06
C GLU A 413 0.21 -20.77 -21.09
N PHE A 414 1.44 -20.93 -21.56
CA PHE A 414 2.48 -19.88 -21.54
C PHE A 414 2.18 -18.73 -22.51
N CYS A 415 2.24 -17.49 -22.02
CA CYS A 415 2.52 -16.30 -22.83
C CYS A 415 3.91 -15.77 -22.46
N SER A 416 4.97 -16.36 -23.02
CA SER A 416 6.32 -15.82 -22.87
C SER A 416 6.47 -14.60 -23.80
N ARG A 417 6.43 -13.38 -23.26
CA ARG A 417 6.85 -12.19 -24.02
C ARG A 417 8.37 -12.07 -23.89
N PRO A 418 9.17 -12.22 -24.97
CA PRO A 418 10.56 -11.79 -24.93
C PRO A 418 10.60 -10.28 -24.63
N GLN A 419 11.59 -9.83 -23.83
CA GLN A 419 11.77 -8.42 -23.51
C GLN A 419 11.75 -7.58 -24.81
N LYS A 420 10.68 -6.80 -25.03
CA LYS A 420 10.62 -5.86 -26.14
C LYS A 420 11.35 -4.58 -25.71
N LYS A 421 12.29 -4.13 -26.55
CA LYS A 421 12.75 -2.74 -26.57
C LYS A 421 11.52 -1.83 -26.75
N PRO A 422 11.50 -0.62 -26.16
CA PRO A 422 10.44 0.34 -26.42
C PRO A 422 10.42 0.62 -27.92
N VAL A 423 9.39 0.15 -28.60
CA VAL A 423 9.19 0.45 -30.03
C VAL A 423 8.41 1.76 -30.08
N PRO A 424 8.98 2.86 -30.60
CA PRO A 424 8.29 4.16 -30.64
C PRO A 424 7.18 4.21 -31.70
N GLU A 425 7.14 3.25 -32.62
CA GLU A 425 6.18 3.27 -33.73
C GLU A 425 4.91 2.48 -33.39
N LEU A 426 3.78 3.20 -33.31
CA LEU A 426 2.41 2.67 -33.16
C LEU A 426 2.02 1.61 -34.22
N CYS A 427 2.79 1.53 -35.31
CA CYS A 427 2.51 0.74 -36.50
C CYS A 427 3.80 0.34 -37.20
N GLN A 428 4.24 -0.92 -37.11
CA GLN A 428 5.42 -1.44 -37.83
C GLN A 428 5.08 -1.95 -39.25
N GLY A 429 4.21 -1.24 -39.97
CA GLY A 429 3.74 -1.62 -41.30
C GLY A 429 4.45 -0.88 -42.45
N THR A 430 4.24 -1.34 -43.69
CA THR A 430 4.64 -0.60 -44.88
C THR A 430 3.96 0.77 -44.92
N VAL A 431 4.53 1.73 -45.66
CA VAL A 431 3.94 3.08 -45.83
C VAL A 431 2.47 3.01 -46.28
N ARG A 432 2.11 2.05 -47.14
CA ARG A 432 0.72 1.83 -47.59
C ARG A 432 -0.21 1.42 -46.44
N VAL A 433 0.26 0.56 -45.53
CA VAL A 433 -0.50 0.13 -44.35
C VAL A 433 -0.67 1.30 -43.37
N LYS A 434 0.41 2.03 -43.09
CA LYS A 434 0.39 3.25 -42.25
C LYS A 434 -0.62 4.28 -42.80
N LEU A 435 -0.55 4.57 -44.10
CA LEU A 435 -1.44 5.54 -44.76
C LEU A 435 -2.90 5.10 -44.74
N ARG A 436 -3.18 3.81 -44.98
CA ARG A 436 -4.52 3.23 -44.85
C ARG A 436 -5.05 3.36 -43.42
N ALA A 437 -4.26 2.98 -42.42
CA ALA A 437 -4.64 3.06 -41.02
C ALA A 437 -4.98 4.49 -40.60
N HIS A 438 -4.09 5.46 -40.88
CA HIS A 438 -4.36 6.86 -40.58
C HIS A 438 -5.57 7.40 -41.35
N ARG A 439 -5.73 7.07 -42.63
CA ARG A 439 -6.88 7.52 -43.44
C ARG A 439 -8.22 7.05 -42.87
N GLU A 440 -8.33 5.78 -42.50
CA GLU A 440 -9.58 5.27 -41.92
C GLU A 440 -9.82 5.84 -40.52
N CYS A 441 -8.79 5.90 -39.66
CA CYS A 441 -8.93 6.37 -38.28
C CYS A 441 -9.12 7.88 -38.14
N GLN A 442 -8.69 8.68 -39.13
CA GLN A 442 -8.92 10.13 -39.13
C GLN A 442 -10.40 10.50 -39.21
N LYS A 443 -11.26 9.58 -39.68
CA LYS A 443 -12.73 9.77 -39.66
C LYS A 443 -13.28 9.96 -38.25
N LEU A 444 -12.55 9.59 -37.19
CA LEU A 444 -12.95 9.85 -35.80
C LEU A 444 -12.96 11.34 -35.46
N LYS A 445 -12.24 12.16 -36.25
CA LYS A 445 -12.19 13.63 -36.14
C LYS A 445 -13.26 14.33 -36.98
N ALA A 446 -14.14 13.57 -37.64
CA ALA A 446 -15.17 14.14 -38.48
C ALA A 446 -16.28 14.80 -37.65
N TRP A 447 -17.07 15.65 -38.31
CA TRP A 447 -18.07 16.52 -37.66
C TRP A 447 -19.14 15.73 -36.89
N GLU A 448 -19.38 14.48 -37.29
CA GLU A 448 -20.36 13.57 -36.68
C GLU A 448 -20.03 13.27 -35.20
N PHE A 449 -18.77 13.42 -34.80
CA PHE A 449 -18.24 13.22 -33.46
C PHE A 449 -17.87 14.53 -32.73
N GLN A 450 -17.96 15.68 -33.41
CA GLN A 450 -17.47 16.98 -32.91
C GLN A 450 -18.00 17.32 -31.52
N ASN A 451 -19.30 17.08 -31.29
CA ASN A 451 -19.96 17.38 -30.02
C ASN A 451 -19.42 16.56 -28.85
N CYS A 452 -18.80 15.40 -29.12
CA CYS A 452 -18.24 14.55 -28.09
C CYS A 452 -16.76 14.84 -27.80
N HIS A 453 -16.01 15.42 -28.74
CA HIS A 453 -14.56 15.68 -28.54
C HIS A 453 -14.26 16.59 -27.33
N SER A 454 -15.20 17.46 -26.95
CA SER A 454 -15.08 18.31 -25.76
C SER A 454 -15.27 17.55 -24.43
N THR A 455 -15.93 16.39 -24.48
CA THR A 455 -16.36 15.63 -23.29
C THR A 455 -15.52 14.37 -23.11
N VAL A 456 -15.24 13.64 -24.20
CA VAL A 456 -14.47 12.40 -24.21
C VAL A 456 -13.21 12.59 -25.07
N ASP A 457 -12.05 12.36 -24.47
CA ASP A 457 -10.77 12.38 -25.17
C ASP A 457 -10.71 11.27 -26.23
N TYR A 458 -10.79 11.66 -27.50
CA TYR A 458 -10.76 10.75 -28.63
C TYR A 458 -9.35 10.23 -28.94
N THR A 459 -8.28 10.80 -28.36
CA THR A 459 -6.91 10.47 -28.74
C THR A 459 -6.56 9.03 -28.43
N THR A 460 -7.03 8.48 -27.30
CA THR A 460 -6.86 7.06 -26.94
C THR A 460 -7.52 6.14 -27.97
N PHE A 461 -8.75 6.47 -28.38
CA PHE A 461 -9.50 5.70 -29.38
C PHE A 461 -8.86 5.79 -30.76
N TYR A 462 -8.34 6.97 -31.13
CA TYR A 462 -7.60 7.16 -32.38
C TYR A 462 -6.33 6.31 -32.41
N ARG A 463 -5.57 6.27 -31.31
CA ARG A 463 -4.36 5.45 -31.18
C ARG A 463 -4.70 3.97 -31.31
N SER A 464 -5.72 3.49 -30.58
CA SER A 464 -6.22 2.11 -30.69
C SER A 464 -6.62 1.77 -32.12
N CYS A 465 -7.37 2.66 -32.78
CA CYS A 465 -7.79 2.47 -34.16
C CYS A 465 -6.60 2.29 -35.12
N VAL A 466 -5.60 3.17 -35.03
CA VAL A 466 -4.41 3.11 -35.90
C VAL A 466 -3.69 1.79 -35.68
N THR A 467 -3.53 1.40 -34.42
CA THR A 467 -2.91 0.15 -34.01
C THR A 467 -3.66 -1.06 -34.59
N ASP A 468 -4.99 -1.13 -34.46
CA ASP A 468 -5.81 -2.22 -35.00
C ASP A 468 -5.77 -2.27 -36.53
N MET A 469 -5.83 -1.12 -37.18
CA MET A 469 -5.80 -1.02 -38.65
C MET A 469 -4.45 -1.40 -39.27
N CYS A 470 -3.37 -1.32 -38.50
CA CYS A 470 -2.03 -1.66 -38.98
C CYS A 470 -1.79 -3.16 -39.16
N GLU A 471 -2.47 -4.01 -38.40
CA GLU A 471 -2.46 -5.47 -38.61
C GLU A 471 -3.76 -5.95 -39.30
N CYS A 472 -4.62 -5.03 -39.74
CA CYS A 472 -5.90 -5.35 -40.37
C CYS A 472 -5.74 -5.78 -41.83
N PRO A 473 -6.28 -6.95 -42.23
CA PRO A 473 -6.29 -7.40 -43.62
C PRO A 473 -6.90 -6.36 -44.58
N VAL A 474 -6.43 -6.34 -45.83
CA VAL A 474 -6.82 -5.34 -46.86
C VAL A 474 -8.34 -5.29 -47.10
N HIS A 475 -9.04 -6.41 -46.93
CA HIS A 475 -10.49 -6.54 -47.16
C HIS A 475 -11.34 -6.42 -45.89
N LYS A 476 -10.76 -6.09 -44.74
CA LYS A 476 -11.48 -5.92 -43.46
C LYS A 476 -11.41 -4.47 -42.96
N ASN A 477 -12.41 -4.05 -42.20
CA ASN A 477 -12.52 -2.71 -41.60
C ASN A 477 -12.42 -2.80 -40.08
N CYS A 478 -11.21 -2.96 -39.56
CA CYS A 478 -10.97 -3.15 -38.12
C CYS A 478 -11.15 -1.86 -37.30
N TYR A 479 -11.17 -0.69 -37.95
CA TYR A 479 -11.42 0.60 -37.28
C TYR A 479 -12.80 0.69 -36.61
N CYS A 480 -13.76 -0.14 -37.03
CA CYS A 480 -15.14 -0.05 -36.56
C CYS A 480 -15.26 -0.25 -35.05
N GLU A 481 -14.51 -1.20 -34.47
CA GLU A 481 -14.56 -1.48 -33.02
C GLU A 481 -14.15 -0.26 -32.19
N SER A 482 -13.09 0.44 -32.62
CA SER A 482 -12.64 1.69 -31.98
C SER A 482 -13.69 2.82 -32.08
N PHE A 483 -14.41 2.91 -33.21
CA PHE A 483 -15.44 3.93 -33.42
C PHE A 483 -16.71 3.64 -32.60
N LEU A 484 -17.12 2.38 -32.56
CA LEU A 484 -18.22 1.90 -31.73
C LEU A 484 -17.93 2.16 -30.25
N ALA A 485 -16.71 1.86 -29.79
CA ALA A 485 -16.30 2.13 -28.42
C ALA A 485 -16.35 3.64 -28.09
N TYR A 486 -15.89 4.50 -29.00
CA TYR A 486 -15.95 5.95 -28.81
C TYR A 486 -17.40 6.44 -28.77
N ALA A 487 -18.24 6.05 -29.74
CA ALA A 487 -19.64 6.43 -29.81
C ALA A 487 -20.43 6.02 -28.55
N ARG A 488 -20.20 4.79 -28.03
CA ARG A 488 -20.81 4.32 -26.78
C ARG A 488 -20.37 5.13 -25.57
N THR A 489 -19.09 5.50 -25.52
CA THR A 489 -18.56 6.33 -24.42
C THR A 489 -19.22 7.71 -24.43
N CYS A 490 -19.34 8.34 -25.60
CA CYS A 490 -20.06 9.61 -25.78
C CYS A 490 -21.52 9.53 -25.30
N GLN A 491 -22.22 8.47 -25.69
CA GLN A 491 -23.62 8.27 -25.32
C GLN A 491 -23.83 8.15 -23.80
N ARG A 492 -22.85 7.60 -23.07
CA ARG A 492 -22.89 7.51 -21.60
C ARG A 492 -22.69 8.85 -20.90
N GLU A 493 -21.86 9.69 -21.48
CA GLU A 493 -21.72 11.08 -21.04
C GLU A 493 -22.92 11.94 -21.45
N GLY A 494 -23.98 11.33 -21.98
CA GLY A 494 -25.22 12.01 -22.39
C GLY A 494 -25.10 12.75 -23.73
N VAL A 495 -23.99 12.60 -24.46
CA VAL A 495 -23.76 13.28 -25.73
C VAL A 495 -24.30 12.44 -26.88
N LYS A 496 -25.29 12.97 -27.60
CA LYS A 496 -25.83 12.32 -28.79
C LYS A 496 -24.85 12.46 -29.97
N VAL A 497 -24.36 11.32 -30.46
CA VAL A 497 -23.47 11.24 -31.63
C VAL A 497 -24.31 11.07 -32.91
N GLN A 498 -23.93 11.77 -33.99
CA GLN A 498 -24.65 11.70 -35.28
C GLN A 498 -24.16 10.56 -36.17
N TRP A 499 -22.97 10.04 -35.88
CA TRP A 499 -22.37 8.92 -36.59
C TRP A 499 -23.19 7.64 -36.40
N LYS A 500 -23.55 7.01 -37.52
CA LYS A 500 -24.34 5.77 -37.56
C LYS A 500 -23.48 4.58 -37.98
N PRO A 501 -23.38 3.53 -37.14
CA PRO A 501 -22.60 2.34 -37.47
C PRO A 501 -22.99 1.69 -38.80
N GLU A 502 -24.28 1.72 -39.15
CA GLU A 502 -24.86 1.02 -40.30
C GLU A 502 -24.36 1.58 -41.65
N GLN A 503 -24.01 2.86 -41.67
CA GLN A 503 -23.59 3.57 -42.89
C GLN A 503 -22.08 3.49 -43.13
N HIS A 504 -21.30 3.24 -42.08
CA HIS A 504 -19.85 3.40 -42.12
C HIS A 504 -19.08 2.14 -41.75
N CYS A 505 -19.68 1.24 -40.97
CA CYS A 505 -19.16 -0.09 -40.77
C CYS A 505 -19.84 -1.02 -41.77
N ALA A 506 -19.15 -1.37 -42.85
CA ALA A 506 -19.65 -2.25 -43.92
C ALA A 506 -20.06 -3.67 -43.45
N ALA A 507 -19.94 -3.96 -42.16
CA ALA A 507 -20.60 -5.05 -41.47
C ALA A 507 -20.48 -4.80 -39.96
N THR A 508 -21.55 -4.36 -39.28
CA THR A 508 -21.88 -5.02 -38.01
C THR A 508 -22.13 -6.47 -38.40
N GLN A 509 -21.07 -7.27 -38.36
CA GLN A 509 -20.98 -8.56 -39.03
C GLN A 509 -21.77 -9.59 -38.22
N CYS A 510 -23.08 -9.42 -38.20
CA CYS A 510 -24.03 -10.35 -37.65
C CYS A 510 -23.77 -11.71 -38.32
N LYS A 511 -23.21 -12.63 -37.53
CA LYS A 511 -22.84 -13.95 -38.01
C LYS A 511 -24.12 -14.75 -38.28
N HIS A 512 -24.02 -15.74 -39.17
CA HIS A 512 -25.09 -16.71 -39.43
C HIS A 512 -26.40 -16.13 -40.02
N GLY A 513 -26.30 -15.12 -40.88
CA GLY A 513 -27.43 -14.61 -41.69
C GLY A 513 -28.34 -13.61 -40.97
N ALA A 514 -27.94 -13.14 -39.80
CA ALA A 514 -28.61 -12.03 -39.12
C ALA A 514 -28.17 -10.68 -39.71
N VAL A 515 -28.97 -9.64 -39.45
CA VAL A 515 -28.74 -8.26 -39.88
C VAL A 515 -28.85 -7.36 -38.66
N TYR A 516 -27.96 -6.38 -38.54
CA TYR A 516 -27.99 -5.45 -37.42
C TYR A 516 -29.10 -4.43 -37.60
N ASP A 517 -29.98 -4.32 -36.61
CA ASP A 517 -31.05 -3.33 -36.54
C ASP A 517 -30.86 -2.46 -35.30
N THR A 518 -30.98 -1.15 -35.45
CA THR A 518 -30.88 -0.18 -34.35
C THR A 518 -32.15 -0.12 -33.49
N CYS A 519 -33.26 -0.63 -34.01
CA CYS A 519 -34.55 -0.70 -33.34
C CYS A 519 -35.31 -1.93 -33.88
N GLY A 520 -34.71 -3.10 -33.68
CA GLY A 520 -35.30 -4.37 -34.11
C GLY A 520 -36.43 -4.87 -33.21
N PRO A 521 -37.12 -5.93 -33.62
CA PRO A 521 -38.28 -6.45 -32.89
C PRO A 521 -37.90 -6.87 -31.46
N GLY A 522 -38.59 -6.31 -30.47
CA GLY A 522 -38.38 -6.64 -29.04
C GLY A 522 -38.71 -8.09 -28.67
N CYS A 523 -39.42 -8.81 -29.54
CA CYS A 523 -39.72 -10.23 -29.41
C CYS A 523 -39.12 -10.98 -30.59
N VAL A 524 -38.12 -11.81 -30.33
CA VAL A 524 -37.43 -12.60 -31.35
C VAL A 524 -38.34 -13.74 -31.82
N LYS A 525 -38.48 -13.90 -33.14
CA LYS A 525 -39.11 -15.07 -33.75
C LYS A 525 -38.11 -16.22 -33.83
N THR A 526 -38.47 -17.34 -33.23
CA THR A 526 -37.72 -18.59 -33.15
C THR A 526 -38.51 -19.73 -33.78
N CYS A 527 -37.90 -20.90 -33.95
CA CYS A 527 -38.62 -22.07 -34.43
C CYS A 527 -39.82 -22.48 -33.55
N ASP A 528 -39.83 -22.09 -32.28
CA ASP A 528 -40.88 -22.47 -31.33
C ASP A 528 -42.11 -21.55 -31.38
N ASN A 529 -41.94 -20.28 -31.78
CA ASN A 529 -42.98 -19.25 -31.69
C ASN A 529 -43.27 -18.49 -33.01
N TRP A 530 -42.68 -18.88 -34.14
CA TRP A 530 -42.83 -18.13 -35.39
C TRP A 530 -44.27 -18.09 -35.94
N ASN A 531 -45.08 -19.07 -35.57
CA ASN A 531 -46.50 -19.20 -35.92
C ASN A 531 -47.46 -18.54 -34.92
N GLU A 532 -46.95 -18.03 -33.79
CA GLU A 532 -47.80 -17.37 -32.79
C GLU A 532 -48.07 -15.91 -33.20
N ILE A 533 -49.35 -15.56 -33.33
CA ILE A 533 -49.80 -14.21 -33.65
C ILE A 533 -50.22 -13.54 -32.34
N GLY A 534 -49.24 -12.96 -31.63
CA GLY A 534 -49.46 -12.19 -30.40
C GLY A 534 -48.84 -10.80 -30.48
N PRO A 535 -49.45 -9.76 -29.88
CA PRO A 535 -48.85 -8.43 -29.83
C PRO A 535 -47.59 -8.44 -28.96
N CYS A 536 -46.46 -8.04 -29.54
CA CYS A 536 -45.21 -7.86 -28.81
C CYS A 536 -45.21 -6.49 -28.11
N ASN A 537 -45.45 -6.47 -26.80
CA ASN A 537 -45.43 -5.24 -26.00
C ASN A 537 -44.03 -4.87 -25.49
N LYS A 538 -42.96 -5.46 -26.05
CA LYS A 538 -41.59 -5.13 -25.69
C LYS A 538 -41.07 -3.95 -26.53
N PRO A 539 -40.33 -3.00 -25.92
CA PRO A 539 -39.69 -1.92 -26.67
C PRO A 539 -38.71 -2.51 -27.71
N CYS A 540 -38.48 -1.78 -28.80
CA CYS A 540 -37.52 -2.23 -29.81
C CYS A 540 -36.11 -2.28 -29.22
N VAL A 541 -35.33 -3.28 -29.66
CA VAL A 541 -33.99 -3.53 -29.13
C VAL A 541 -32.96 -3.47 -30.25
N ALA A 542 -31.88 -2.74 -30.02
CA ALA A 542 -30.77 -2.66 -30.95
C ALA A 542 -29.98 -3.98 -30.94
N GLY A 543 -29.74 -4.60 -32.10
CA GLY A 543 -28.92 -5.80 -32.20
C GLY A 543 -28.98 -6.55 -33.51
N CYS A 544 -28.38 -7.74 -33.55
CA CYS A 544 -28.45 -8.63 -34.71
C CYS A 544 -29.76 -9.42 -34.72
N HIS A 545 -30.62 -9.13 -35.68
CA HIS A 545 -31.94 -9.73 -35.83
C HIS A 545 -32.02 -10.59 -37.09
N CYS A 546 -32.86 -11.62 -37.07
CA CYS A 546 -33.16 -12.34 -38.30
C CYS A 546 -34.03 -11.47 -39.21
N PRO A 547 -33.74 -11.40 -40.52
CA PRO A 547 -34.62 -10.77 -41.51
C PRO A 547 -36.05 -11.29 -41.40
N ALA A 548 -37.04 -10.49 -41.82
CA ALA A 548 -38.47 -10.78 -41.67
C ALA A 548 -38.95 -12.17 -42.16
N ASN A 549 -38.17 -12.84 -43.01
CA ASN A 549 -38.48 -14.15 -43.60
C ASN A 549 -37.72 -15.33 -42.95
N LEU A 550 -36.91 -15.05 -41.92
CA LEU A 550 -36.09 -16.03 -41.22
C LEU A 550 -36.42 -16.04 -39.73
N VAL A 551 -36.19 -17.17 -39.09
CA VAL A 551 -36.39 -17.38 -37.66
C VAL A 551 -35.07 -17.77 -37.01
N HIS A 552 -34.88 -17.35 -35.77
CA HIS A 552 -33.69 -17.62 -35.01
C HIS A 552 -33.71 -19.05 -34.46
N HIS A 553 -32.72 -19.87 -34.81
CA HIS A 553 -32.55 -21.22 -34.29
C HIS A 553 -31.06 -21.53 -34.06
N LYS A 554 -30.70 -21.88 -32.81
CA LYS A 554 -29.32 -22.25 -32.39
C LYS A 554 -28.25 -21.26 -32.85
N GLY A 555 -28.51 -19.96 -32.76
CA GLY A 555 -27.56 -18.90 -33.13
C GLY A 555 -27.45 -18.63 -34.63
N ARG A 556 -28.40 -19.13 -35.44
CA ARG A 556 -28.46 -18.92 -36.89
C ARG A 556 -29.85 -18.50 -37.35
N CYS A 557 -29.92 -17.71 -38.43
CA CYS A 557 -31.18 -17.39 -39.10
C CYS A 557 -31.47 -18.43 -40.17
N ILE A 558 -32.54 -19.18 -39.98
CA ILE A 558 -32.99 -20.24 -40.91
C ILE A 558 -34.40 -19.96 -41.39
N LYS A 559 -34.79 -20.55 -42.53
CA LYS A 559 -36.18 -20.45 -42.98
C LYS A 559 -37.08 -21.24 -42.02
N PRO A 560 -38.31 -20.80 -41.74
CA PRO A 560 -39.26 -21.53 -40.90
C PRO A 560 -39.45 -23.00 -41.30
N VAL A 561 -39.42 -23.29 -42.60
CA VAL A 561 -39.52 -24.65 -43.15
C VAL A 561 -38.34 -25.58 -42.79
N LEU A 562 -37.21 -25.01 -42.35
CA LEU A 562 -36.02 -25.76 -41.91
C LEU A 562 -35.99 -25.95 -40.39
N CYS A 563 -37.01 -25.48 -39.67
CA CYS A 563 -37.13 -25.76 -38.25
C CYS A 563 -37.31 -27.27 -38.05
N PRO A 564 -36.60 -27.88 -37.08
CA PRO A 564 -36.82 -29.28 -36.74
C PRO A 564 -38.30 -29.45 -36.38
N GLN A 565 -38.99 -30.35 -37.07
CA GLN A 565 -40.36 -30.71 -36.71
C GLN A 565 -40.38 -31.26 -35.29
N ARG A 566 -41.41 -30.88 -34.52
CA ARG A 566 -41.66 -31.43 -33.19
C ARG A 566 -41.94 -32.93 -33.26
#